data_AF-Q5WE40-F1
#
_entry.id   AF-Q5WE40-F1
#
_cell.length_a   1.000
_cell.length_b   1.000
_cell.length_c   1.000
_cell.angle_alpha   90.00
_cell.angle_beta   90.00
_cell.angle_gamma   90.00
#
_symmetry.space_group_name_H-M   'P 1'
#
loop_
_entity.id
_entity.type
_entity.pdbx_description
1 polymer ?
#
loop_
_entity_poly.entity_id
_entity_poly.type
_entity_poly.pdbx_seq_one_letter_code
_entity_poly.pdbx_strand_id
1 'polypeptide(L)'
;MNMFAKPLFNKDSLLMPFDLQYFAEDDDSGSEGDNDDNGAPSLDELLKNPEFKKQHELFIKKTLAKRMKKFEGVDPEEYKRLKEAAEQKGSDSDEDKGDETDSKLNEHEKRLARAERREKRAAIKEYSIEKGVNPKLAAKLIDIESIEMDEDGEPTNIEELFEELEEEFPEFFKGQQKEESTTTQRGYFPGATQKSNSGTNEKDSYEAGKSAYARIRAKRNPKGE
;
A
#
# COMPACT_ATOMS: atom_id res chain seq x y z
N MET A 1 -23.94 -41.13 -35.39
CA MET A 1 -23.08 -41.41 -34.22
C MET A 1 -22.37 -40.11 -33.86
N ASN A 2 -22.85 -39.41 -32.83
CA ASN A 2 -22.23 -38.16 -32.36
C ASN A 2 -21.17 -38.50 -31.32
N MET A 3 -19.90 -38.25 -31.65
CA MET A 3 -18.79 -38.36 -30.69
C MET A 3 -18.60 -37.01 -30.00
N PHE A 4 -19.19 -36.84 -28.81
CA PHE A 4 -18.88 -35.72 -27.93
C PHE A 4 -17.56 -35.99 -27.22
N ALA A 5 -16.61 -35.06 -27.35
CA ALA A 5 -15.33 -35.08 -26.64
C ALA A 5 -15.57 -34.96 -25.12
N LYS A 6 -14.82 -35.75 -24.34
CA LYS A 6 -14.87 -35.74 -22.87
C LYS A 6 -14.23 -34.43 -22.34
N PRO A 7 -14.80 -33.78 -21.31
CA PRO A 7 -14.18 -32.61 -20.70
C PRO A 7 -12.89 -33.02 -19.97
N LEU A 8 -11.79 -32.30 -20.22
CA LEU A 8 -10.46 -32.53 -19.66
C LEU A 8 -10.25 -31.90 -18.27
N PHE A 9 -11.27 -31.30 -17.67
CA PHE A 9 -11.16 -30.59 -16.39
C PHE A 9 -12.21 -31.08 -15.40
N ASN A 10 -11.79 -31.94 -14.48
CA ASN A 10 -12.54 -32.25 -13.27
C ASN A 10 -12.38 -31.08 -12.30
N LYS A 11 -13.49 -30.40 -11.98
CA LYS A 11 -13.51 -29.25 -11.05
C LYS A 11 -13.17 -29.64 -9.60
N ASP A 12 -13.23 -30.94 -9.30
CA ASP A 12 -13.09 -31.46 -7.94
C ASP A 12 -11.63 -31.61 -7.48
N SER A 13 -10.65 -31.47 -8.38
CA SER A 13 -9.22 -31.62 -8.03
C SER A 13 -8.48 -30.30 -7.78
N LEU A 14 -9.20 -29.16 -7.74
CA LEU A 14 -8.62 -27.81 -7.56
C LEU A 14 -8.87 -27.20 -6.17
N LEU A 15 -9.52 -27.93 -5.27
CA LEU A 15 -9.64 -27.54 -3.86
C LEU A 15 -8.40 -28.03 -3.11
N MET A 16 -7.31 -27.29 -3.24
CA MET A 16 -6.23 -27.35 -2.24
C MET A 16 -6.79 -26.84 -0.92
N PRO A 17 -6.69 -27.58 0.20
CA PRO A 17 -7.04 -27.05 1.51
C PRO A 17 -6.00 -25.98 1.86
N PHE A 18 -6.34 -24.72 1.64
CA PHE A 18 -5.58 -23.61 2.18
C PHE A 18 -6.02 -23.44 3.63
N ASP A 19 -5.10 -23.64 4.56
CA ASP A 19 -5.28 -23.26 5.97
C ASP A 19 -5.32 -21.72 6.06
N LEU A 20 -6.52 -21.16 5.81
CA LEU A 20 -6.84 -19.73 5.94
C LEU A 20 -6.78 -19.24 7.39
N GLN A 21 -6.51 -20.12 8.35
CA GLN A 21 -6.37 -19.79 9.78
C GLN A 21 -5.16 -18.91 10.07
N TYR A 22 -4.15 -18.85 9.19
CA TYR A 22 -2.97 -18.01 9.39
C TYR A 22 -3.17 -16.53 9.03
N PHE A 23 -4.35 -16.14 8.54
CA PHE A 23 -4.66 -14.76 8.15
C PHE A 23 -5.93 -14.20 8.83
N ALA A 24 -6.55 -14.95 9.75
CA ALA A 24 -7.83 -14.59 10.35
C ALA A 24 -7.76 -14.19 11.84
N GLU A 25 -6.57 -13.94 12.38
CA GLU A 25 -6.41 -13.45 13.76
C GLU A 25 -5.43 -12.27 13.77
N ASP A 26 -5.99 -11.08 13.55
CA ASP A 26 -5.56 -9.83 14.20
C ASP A 26 -6.85 -9.02 14.42
N ASP A 27 -7.82 -9.63 15.11
CA ASP A 27 -8.81 -8.85 15.86
C ASP A 27 -8.09 -8.35 17.12
N ASP A 28 -7.84 -7.05 17.10
CA ASP A 28 -7.35 -6.22 18.19
C ASP A 28 -8.33 -6.31 19.38
N SER A 29 -8.22 -7.39 20.14
CA SER A 29 -8.78 -7.48 21.48
C SER A 29 -7.68 -7.06 22.45
N GLY A 30 -7.89 -5.88 23.06
CA GLY A 30 -7.07 -5.40 24.15
C GLY A 30 -6.98 -6.45 25.25
N SER A 31 -5.86 -7.18 25.26
CA SER A 31 -5.51 -8.09 26.36
C SER A 31 -4.87 -7.23 27.44
N GLU A 32 -5.73 -6.72 28.31
CA GLU A 32 -5.36 -6.38 29.67
C GLU A 32 -4.69 -7.61 30.31
N GLY A 33 -3.42 -7.42 30.69
CA GLY A 33 -2.57 -8.29 31.50
C GLY A 33 -3.11 -9.66 31.88
N ASP A 34 -2.73 -10.68 31.12
CA ASP A 34 -2.49 -12.00 31.67
C ASP A 34 -1.00 -12.32 31.52
N ASN A 35 -0.31 -12.35 32.67
CA ASN A 35 0.95 -13.07 32.78
C ASN A 35 0.59 -14.55 32.66
N ASP A 36 0.45 -15.01 31.43
CA ASP A 36 0.38 -16.42 31.12
C ASP A 36 1.74 -17.04 31.48
N ASP A 37 1.80 -17.52 32.73
CA ASP A 37 2.72 -18.51 33.27
C ASP A 37 2.46 -19.87 32.56
N ASN A 38 2.40 -19.84 31.23
CA ASN A 38 2.57 -21.00 30.39
C ASN A 38 3.97 -21.52 30.71
N GLY A 39 4.07 -22.74 31.24
CA GLY A 39 5.29 -23.37 31.78
C GLY A 39 6.48 -23.57 30.82
N ALA A 40 6.67 -22.66 29.87
CA ALA A 40 7.92 -22.40 29.21
C ALA A 40 8.92 -21.81 30.23
N PRO A 41 10.12 -22.40 30.36
CA PRO A 41 11.14 -21.87 31.27
C PRO A 41 11.48 -20.42 30.92
N SER A 42 11.69 -19.59 31.94
CA SER A 42 12.12 -18.21 31.75
C SER A 42 13.47 -18.13 31.02
N LEU A 43 13.78 -17.03 30.34
CA LEU A 43 15.07 -16.85 29.63
C LEU A 43 16.27 -17.09 30.57
N ASP A 44 16.15 -16.70 31.84
CA ASP A 44 17.17 -16.91 32.86
C ASP A 44 17.28 -18.39 33.28
N GLU A 45 16.23 -19.18 33.18
CA GLU A 45 16.26 -20.64 33.37
C GLU A 45 16.81 -21.37 32.14
N LEU A 46 16.46 -20.92 30.94
CA LEU A 46 17.02 -21.42 29.68
C LEU A 46 18.53 -21.15 29.58
N LEU A 47 19.00 -19.99 30.06
CA LEU A 47 20.43 -19.65 30.08
C LEU A 47 21.25 -20.44 31.12
N LYS A 48 20.60 -21.11 32.08
CA LYS A 48 21.28 -22.08 32.98
C LYS A 48 21.61 -23.39 32.26
N ASN A 49 20.86 -23.74 31.20
CA ASN A 49 21.17 -24.92 30.40
C ASN A 49 22.41 -24.66 29.51
N PRO A 50 23.47 -25.48 29.62
CA PRO A 50 24.74 -25.22 28.95
C PRO A 50 24.65 -25.33 27.42
N GLU A 51 23.72 -26.14 26.90
CA GLU A 51 23.51 -26.29 25.45
C GLU A 51 22.80 -25.07 24.85
N PHE A 52 21.72 -24.62 25.48
CA PHE A 52 20.99 -23.43 25.06
C PHE A 52 21.86 -22.17 25.13
N LYS A 53 22.63 -22.01 26.21
CA LYS A 53 23.58 -20.89 26.36
C LYS A 53 24.57 -20.81 25.19
N LYS A 54 25.14 -21.95 24.76
CA LYS A 54 26.05 -21.99 23.60
C LYS A 54 25.33 -21.63 22.31
N GLN A 55 24.12 -22.14 22.08
CA GLN A 55 23.33 -21.80 20.90
C GLN A 55 22.98 -20.31 20.85
N HIS A 56 22.59 -19.74 22.00
CA HIS A 56 22.28 -18.33 22.16
C HIS A 56 23.51 -17.44 21.94
N GLU A 57 24.66 -17.80 22.50
CA GLU A 57 25.92 -17.10 22.25
C GLU A 57 26.34 -17.15 20.77
N LEU A 58 26.17 -18.29 20.09
CA LEU A 58 26.45 -18.42 18.67
C LEU A 58 25.48 -17.58 17.82
N PHE A 59 24.21 -17.54 18.19
CA PHE A 59 23.21 -16.70 17.54
C PHE A 59 23.54 -15.21 17.69
N ILE A 60 23.88 -14.77 18.91
CA ILE A 60 24.33 -13.39 19.17
C ILE A 60 25.58 -13.08 18.36
N LYS A 61 26.60 -13.95 18.37
CA LYS A 61 27.83 -13.74 17.60
C LYS A 61 27.55 -13.63 16.10
N LYS A 62 26.65 -14.45 15.55
CA LYS A 62 26.28 -14.43 14.13
C LYS A 62 25.51 -13.16 13.76
N THR A 63 24.56 -12.73 14.59
CA THR A 63 23.80 -11.50 14.36
C THR A 63 24.69 -10.26 14.50
N LEU A 64 25.57 -10.24 15.52
CA LEU A 64 26.56 -9.18 15.72
C LEU A 64 27.56 -9.14 14.56
N ALA A 65 28.12 -10.27 14.12
CA ALA A 65 29.03 -10.32 12.97
C ALA A 65 28.36 -9.81 11.68
N LYS A 66 27.09 -10.14 11.43
CA LYS A 66 26.33 -9.59 10.29
C LYS A 66 26.15 -8.07 10.38
N ARG A 67 25.91 -7.54 11.59
CA ARG A 67 25.80 -6.09 11.83
C ARG A 67 27.16 -5.42 11.66
N MET A 68 28.21 -6.00 12.24
CA MET A 68 29.59 -5.50 12.18
C MET A 68 30.21 -5.59 10.79
N LYS A 69 29.79 -6.54 9.94
CA LYS A 69 30.19 -6.60 8.52
C LYS A 69 29.82 -5.33 7.74
N LYS A 70 28.77 -4.60 8.15
CA LYS A 70 28.43 -3.30 7.55
C LYS A 70 29.43 -2.20 7.92
N PHE A 71 30.19 -2.41 8.99
CA PHE A 71 31.20 -1.51 9.53
C PHE A 71 32.63 -2.04 9.30
N GLU A 72 32.77 -3.20 8.66
CA GLU A 72 34.06 -3.81 8.32
C GLU A 72 34.69 -3.01 7.18
N GLY A 73 35.57 -2.07 7.52
CA GLY A 73 36.13 -1.07 6.62
C GLY A 73 35.73 0.38 6.92
N VAL A 74 34.86 0.61 7.91
CA VAL A 74 34.55 1.95 8.43
C VAL A 74 35.44 2.19 9.65
N ASP A 75 36.50 2.96 9.47
CA ASP A 75 37.38 3.34 10.58
C ASP A 75 36.59 4.26 11.54
N PRO A 76 36.44 3.93 12.84
CA PRO A 76 35.67 4.75 13.78
C PRO A 76 36.15 6.22 13.85
N GLU A 77 37.42 6.49 13.56
CA GLU A 77 37.93 7.86 13.45
C GLU A 77 37.47 8.57 12.18
N GLU A 78 37.40 7.87 11.04
CA GLU A 78 36.92 8.41 9.77
C GLU A 78 35.41 8.66 9.82
N TYR A 79 34.64 7.78 10.48
CA TYR A 79 33.21 8.00 10.74
C TYR A 79 32.96 9.23 11.61
N LYS A 80 33.75 9.43 12.67
CA LYS A 80 33.66 10.64 13.51
C LYS A 80 34.00 11.89 12.71
N ARG A 81 35.06 11.87 11.90
CA ARG A 81 35.42 12.99 11.01
C ARG A 81 34.35 13.27 9.96
N LEU A 82 33.75 12.25 9.36
CA LEU A 82 32.65 12.40 8.40
C LEU A 82 31.38 12.94 9.07
N LYS A 83 31.08 12.51 10.30
CA LYS A 83 29.95 13.01 11.08
C LYS A 83 30.17 14.47 11.50
N GLU A 84 31.34 14.81 12.02
CA GLU A 84 31.72 16.19 12.36
C GLU A 84 31.73 17.08 11.12
N ALA A 85 32.26 16.61 9.99
CA ALA A 85 32.22 17.36 8.73
C ALA A 85 30.80 17.52 8.15
N ALA A 86 29.90 16.56 8.40
CA ALA A 86 28.50 16.66 8.00
C ALA A 86 27.72 17.62 8.92
N GLU A 87 28.00 17.62 10.22
CA GLU A 87 27.42 18.57 11.18
C GLU A 87 27.93 19.99 10.94
N GLN A 88 29.22 20.18 10.61
CA GLN A 88 29.80 21.49 10.25
C GLN A 88 29.32 22.02 8.89
N LYS A 89 29.07 21.14 7.90
CA LYS A 89 28.48 21.54 6.62
C LYS A 89 26.96 21.75 6.69
N GLY A 90 26.31 21.27 7.76
CA GLY A 90 24.89 21.46 7.99
C GLY A 90 24.52 22.86 8.47
N SER A 91 25.47 23.67 8.95
CA SER A 91 25.19 25.02 9.45
C SER A 91 25.41 26.16 8.45
N ASP A 92 25.95 25.88 7.25
CA ASP A 92 26.29 26.90 6.24
C ASP A 92 25.72 26.59 4.83
N SER A 93 24.77 25.66 4.69
CA SER A 93 24.09 25.41 3.41
C SER A 93 22.57 25.16 3.54
N ASP A 94 21.88 26.07 4.24
CA ASP A 94 20.42 26.09 4.37
C ASP A 94 19.70 26.87 3.24
N GLU A 95 20.23 26.84 2.01
CA GLU A 95 19.54 27.47 0.85
C GLU A 95 19.12 26.49 -0.24
N ASP A 96 19.50 25.20 -0.20
CA ASP A 96 19.25 24.27 -1.33
C ASP A 96 18.61 22.92 -0.92
N LYS A 97 18.15 22.79 0.33
CA LYS A 97 17.39 21.62 0.83
C LYS A 97 15.90 21.88 1.07
N GLY A 98 15.44 23.12 0.95
CA GLY A 98 14.01 23.45 1.07
C GLY A 98 13.17 22.80 -0.02
N ASP A 99 13.66 22.77 -1.27
CA ASP A 99 12.85 22.32 -2.42
C ASP A 99 12.55 20.81 -2.41
N GLU A 100 13.44 19.97 -1.86
CA GLU A 100 13.21 18.51 -1.77
C GLU A 100 12.35 18.11 -0.57
N THR A 101 12.34 18.87 0.52
CA THR A 101 11.45 18.64 1.67
C THR A 101 10.07 19.21 1.42
N ASP A 102 9.97 20.39 0.79
CA ASP A 102 8.71 21.03 0.45
C ASP A 102 7.98 20.25 -0.63
N SER A 103 8.70 19.70 -1.62
CA SER A 103 8.09 18.80 -2.61
C SER A 103 7.56 17.50 -2.00
N LYS A 104 8.27 16.88 -1.05
CA LYS A 104 7.81 15.67 -0.34
C LYS A 104 6.61 15.94 0.57
N LEU A 105 6.60 17.08 1.28
CA LEU A 105 5.46 17.50 2.11
C LEU A 105 4.23 17.77 1.23
N ASN A 106 4.41 18.46 0.10
CA ASN A 106 3.35 18.74 -0.85
C ASN A 106 2.85 17.46 -1.55
N GLU A 107 3.72 16.49 -1.83
CA GLU A 107 3.32 15.16 -2.32
C GLU A 107 2.52 14.36 -1.28
N HIS A 108 2.91 14.43 0.00
CA HIS A 108 2.20 13.79 1.09
C HIS A 108 0.82 14.41 1.32
N GLU A 109 0.74 15.74 1.35
CA GLU A 109 -0.52 16.49 1.45
C GLU A 109 -1.46 16.19 0.26
N LYS A 110 -0.93 16.18 -0.97
CA LYS A 110 -1.68 15.75 -2.15
C LYS A 110 -2.16 14.30 -2.06
N ARG A 111 -1.41 13.43 -1.37
CA ARG A 111 -1.79 12.03 -1.17
C ARG A 111 -2.92 11.91 -0.14
N LEU A 112 -2.86 12.66 0.95
CA LEU A 112 -3.93 12.74 1.95
C LEU A 112 -5.22 13.30 1.33
N ALA A 113 -5.16 14.44 0.65
CA ALA A 113 -6.32 15.02 -0.02
C ALA A 113 -6.94 14.09 -1.09
N ARG A 114 -6.12 13.25 -1.74
CA ARG A 114 -6.62 12.21 -2.66
C ARG A 114 -7.27 11.04 -1.94
N ALA A 115 -6.80 10.68 -0.75
CA ALA A 115 -7.40 9.64 0.07
C ALA A 115 -8.76 10.09 0.60
N GLU A 116 -8.82 11.29 1.19
CA GLU A 116 -10.06 11.90 1.68
C GLU A 116 -11.12 12.02 0.56
N ARG A 117 -10.73 12.52 -0.63
CA ARG A 117 -11.65 12.57 -1.77
C ARG A 117 -12.14 11.19 -2.23
N ARG A 118 -11.36 10.13 -2.01
CA ARG A 118 -11.79 8.76 -2.35
C ARG A 118 -12.78 8.23 -1.32
N GLU A 119 -12.55 8.53 -0.04
CA GLU A 119 -13.41 8.17 1.07
C GLU A 119 -14.77 8.86 0.97
N LYS A 120 -14.80 10.19 0.82
CA LYS A 120 -16.05 10.94 0.59
C LYS A 120 -16.83 10.42 -0.63
N ARG A 121 -16.13 10.06 -1.71
CA ARG A 121 -16.76 9.43 -2.89
C ARG A 121 -17.26 8.01 -2.65
N ALA A 122 -16.66 7.27 -1.73
CA ALA A 122 -17.12 5.94 -1.36
C ALA A 122 -18.40 6.06 -0.51
N ALA A 123 -18.39 6.94 0.48
CA ALA A 123 -19.54 7.26 1.33
C ALA A 123 -20.78 7.66 0.51
N ILE A 124 -20.63 8.57 -0.47
CA ILE A 124 -21.73 8.93 -1.38
C ILE A 124 -22.31 7.71 -2.08
N LYS A 125 -21.45 6.80 -2.56
CA LYS A 125 -21.90 5.63 -3.31
C LYS A 125 -22.58 4.61 -2.43
N GLU A 126 -22.09 4.42 -1.21
CA GLU A 126 -22.70 3.54 -0.22
C GLU A 126 -24.11 4.05 0.09
N TYR A 127 -24.25 5.33 0.41
CA TYR A 127 -25.56 5.95 0.61
C TYR A 127 -26.47 5.86 -0.62
N SER A 128 -25.92 6.04 -1.83
CA SER A 128 -26.68 5.87 -3.08
C SER A 128 -27.24 4.46 -3.22
N ILE A 129 -26.44 3.44 -2.89
CA ILE A 129 -26.84 2.03 -3.00
C ILE A 129 -27.97 1.75 -2.01
N GLU A 130 -27.87 2.26 -0.78
CA GLU A 130 -28.91 2.12 0.24
C GLU A 130 -30.24 2.76 -0.17
N LYS A 131 -30.19 3.96 -0.79
CA LYS A 131 -31.37 4.66 -1.31
C LYS A 131 -31.86 4.11 -2.66
N GLY A 132 -31.14 3.17 -3.28
CA GLY A 132 -31.51 2.60 -4.58
C GLY A 132 -31.28 3.54 -5.77
N VAL A 133 -30.37 4.50 -5.63
CA VAL A 133 -30.03 5.53 -6.62
C VAL A 133 -28.72 5.16 -7.32
N ASN A 134 -28.48 5.69 -8.53
CA ASN A 134 -27.29 5.39 -9.31
C ASN A 134 -26.03 5.92 -8.61
N PRO A 135 -25.13 5.04 -8.09
CA PRO A 135 -23.97 5.49 -7.32
C PRO A 135 -22.98 6.29 -8.16
N LYS A 136 -22.94 6.07 -9.47
CA LYS A 136 -22.03 6.81 -10.37
C LYS A 136 -22.53 8.20 -10.69
N LEU A 137 -23.83 8.43 -10.67
CA LEU A 137 -24.41 9.74 -10.95
C LEU A 137 -24.44 10.58 -9.68
N ALA A 138 -24.87 10.02 -8.56
CA ALA A 138 -24.82 10.71 -7.27
C ALA A 138 -23.41 11.21 -6.91
N ALA A 139 -22.39 10.36 -7.07
CA ALA A 139 -20.99 10.76 -6.83
C ALA A 139 -20.40 11.78 -7.83
N LYS A 140 -21.13 12.11 -8.90
CA LYS A 140 -20.78 13.18 -9.84
C LYS A 140 -21.57 14.46 -9.61
N LEU A 141 -22.78 14.34 -9.06
CA LEU A 141 -23.68 15.45 -8.81
C LEU A 141 -23.42 16.09 -7.44
N ILE A 142 -23.01 15.29 -6.44
CA ILE A 142 -22.62 15.79 -5.13
C ILE A 142 -21.18 16.34 -5.19
N ASP A 143 -21.01 17.57 -4.73
CA ASP A 143 -19.70 18.16 -4.52
C ASP A 143 -18.98 17.47 -3.37
N ILE A 144 -17.82 16.87 -3.68
CA ILE A 144 -17.08 16.03 -2.72
C ILE A 144 -16.44 16.89 -1.61
N GLU A 145 -16.25 18.18 -1.85
CA GLU A 145 -15.61 19.09 -0.90
C GLU A 145 -16.59 19.61 0.16
N SER A 146 -17.90 19.64 -0.13
CA SER A 146 -18.94 20.06 0.81
C SER A 146 -19.35 18.98 1.81
N ILE A 147 -18.90 17.74 1.62
CA ILE A 147 -19.16 16.65 2.56
C ILE A 147 -18.24 16.79 3.77
N GLU A 148 -18.85 16.91 4.95
CA GLU A 148 -18.18 16.85 6.23
C GLU A 148 -18.17 15.39 6.72
N MET A 149 -16.99 14.92 7.13
CA MET A 149 -16.80 13.61 7.75
C MET A 149 -16.55 13.88 9.24
N ASP A 150 -17.18 13.09 10.12
CA ASP A 150 -16.95 13.18 11.56
C ASP A 150 -15.64 12.49 11.98
N GLU A 151 -15.41 12.40 13.30
CA GLU A 151 -14.22 11.77 13.89
C GLU A 151 -14.15 10.26 13.63
N ASP A 152 -15.28 9.62 13.29
CA ASP A 152 -15.41 8.19 13.01
C ASP A 152 -15.35 7.87 11.50
N GLY A 153 -15.27 8.91 10.66
CA GLY A 153 -15.22 8.79 9.19
C GLY A 153 -16.60 8.67 8.54
N GLU A 154 -17.68 8.90 9.29
CA GLU A 154 -19.03 8.89 8.76
C GLU A 154 -19.44 10.27 8.21
N PRO A 155 -20.15 10.31 7.09
CA PRO A 155 -20.62 11.54 6.49
C PRO A 155 -21.83 12.10 7.25
N THR A 156 -21.71 13.28 7.85
CA THR A 156 -22.80 13.91 8.60
C THR A 156 -23.84 14.60 7.71
N ASN A 157 -23.40 15.15 6.57
CA ASN A 157 -24.22 16.00 5.69
C ASN A 157 -24.68 15.30 4.40
N ILE A 158 -24.48 13.98 4.25
CA ILE A 158 -24.84 13.31 2.99
C ILE A 158 -26.35 13.22 2.81
N GLU A 159 -27.12 13.07 3.88
CA GLU A 159 -28.58 12.95 3.77
C GLU A 159 -29.21 14.23 3.20
N GLU A 160 -28.85 15.39 3.75
CA GLU A 160 -29.36 16.69 3.30
C GLU A 160 -28.97 16.97 1.84
N LEU A 161 -27.71 16.67 1.47
CA LEU A 161 -27.24 16.81 0.09
C LEU A 161 -27.99 15.90 -0.89
N PHE A 162 -28.45 14.73 -0.43
CA PHE A 162 -29.28 13.83 -1.25
C PHE A 162 -30.71 14.33 -1.39
N GLU A 163 -31.30 14.89 -0.34
CA GLU A 163 -32.63 15.50 -0.39
C GLU A 163 -32.67 16.71 -1.32
N GLU A 164 -31.67 17.59 -1.24
CA GLU A 164 -31.53 18.73 -2.16
C GLU A 164 -31.39 18.24 -3.61
N LEU A 165 -30.59 17.20 -3.85
CA LEU A 165 -30.44 16.60 -5.16
C LEU A 165 -31.72 15.94 -5.70
N GLU A 166 -32.50 15.31 -4.84
CA GLU A 166 -33.77 14.72 -5.24
C GLU A 166 -34.80 15.79 -5.62
N GLU A 167 -34.77 16.95 -4.93
CA GLU A 167 -35.58 18.13 -5.25
C GLU A 167 -35.14 18.80 -6.56
N GLU A 168 -33.84 19.02 -6.76
CA GLU A 168 -33.29 19.67 -7.95
C GLU A 168 -33.37 18.79 -9.20
N PHE A 169 -33.14 17.49 -9.04
CA PHE A 169 -32.96 16.54 -10.13
C PHE A 169 -33.88 15.31 -10.04
N PRO A 170 -35.21 15.48 -9.85
CA PRO A 170 -36.12 14.36 -9.59
C PRO A 170 -36.14 13.33 -10.73
N GLU A 171 -35.82 13.73 -11.96
CA GLU A 171 -35.73 12.84 -13.12
C GLU A 171 -34.65 11.75 -12.96
N PHE A 172 -33.57 12.04 -12.23
CA PHE A 172 -32.46 11.11 -12.03
C PHE A 172 -32.74 10.10 -10.91
N PHE A 173 -33.71 10.39 -10.04
CA PHE A 173 -34.14 9.56 -8.92
C PHE A 173 -35.40 8.74 -9.22
N LYS A 174 -36.27 9.20 -10.15
CA LYS A 174 -37.58 8.57 -10.46
C LYS A 174 -37.54 7.29 -11.31
N GLY A 175 -36.38 6.78 -11.69
CA GLY A 175 -36.28 5.81 -12.80
C GLY A 175 -35.56 4.48 -12.53
N GLN A 176 -34.97 4.24 -11.36
CA GLN A 176 -34.14 3.05 -11.16
C GLN A 176 -34.90 1.90 -10.47
N GLN A 177 -36.06 1.51 -11.03
CA GLN A 177 -36.58 0.18 -10.75
C GLN A 177 -35.66 -0.86 -11.40
N LYS A 178 -34.89 -1.56 -10.56
CA LYS A 178 -34.31 -2.89 -10.83
C LYS A 178 -33.81 -3.09 -12.27
N GLU A 179 -32.69 -2.47 -12.60
CA GLU A 179 -31.68 -3.28 -13.29
C GLU A 179 -30.77 -3.79 -12.19
N GLU A 180 -31.04 -5.03 -11.75
CA GLU A 180 -30.06 -5.85 -11.06
C GLU A 180 -28.74 -5.62 -11.80
N SER A 181 -27.79 -4.94 -11.15
CA SER A 181 -26.43 -4.90 -11.64
C SER A 181 -25.93 -6.33 -11.53
N THR A 182 -26.25 -7.13 -12.54
CA THR A 182 -25.58 -8.38 -12.79
C THR A 182 -24.14 -7.96 -12.91
N THR A 183 -23.39 -8.19 -11.84
CA THR A 183 -21.94 -8.19 -11.82
C THR A 183 -21.55 -9.33 -12.75
N THR A 184 -21.74 -9.11 -14.05
CA THR A 184 -21.08 -9.87 -15.09
C THR A 184 -19.63 -9.70 -14.73
N GLN A 185 -19.04 -10.77 -14.19
CA GLN A 185 -17.62 -10.88 -14.02
C GLN A 185 -17.01 -10.57 -15.39
N ARG A 186 -16.69 -9.30 -15.62
CA ARG A 186 -15.86 -8.90 -16.74
C ARG A 186 -14.51 -9.46 -16.37
N GLY A 187 -14.29 -10.70 -16.81
CA GLY A 187 -12.98 -11.32 -16.79
C GLY A 187 -12.00 -10.27 -17.28
N TYR A 188 -10.90 -10.12 -16.55
CA TYR A 188 -9.86 -9.18 -16.91
C TYR A 188 -9.42 -9.47 -18.35
N PHE A 189 -9.87 -8.64 -19.28
CA PHE A 189 -9.40 -8.64 -20.66
C PHE A 189 -8.25 -7.64 -20.69
N PRO A 190 -6.98 -8.10 -20.66
CA PRO A 190 -5.86 -7.19 -20.92
C PRO A 190 -6.11 -6.51 -22.26
N GLY A 191 -6.13 -5.18 -22.26
CA GLY A 191 -6.44 -4.39 -23.45
C GLY A 191 -5.56 -4.82 -24.63
N ALA A 192 -6.07 -4.65 -25.85
CA ALA A 192 -5.40 -5.04 -27.10
C ALA A 192 -4.00 -4.41 -27.33
N THR A 193 -3.54 -3.53 -26.44
CA THR A 193 -2.19 -2.97 -26.37
C THR A 193 -1.18 -3.83 -25.61
N GLN A 194 -1.60 -4.92 -24.94
CA GLN A 194 -0.68 -5.89 -24.33
C GLN A 194 -0.46 -7.12 -25.22
N LYS A 195 -0.08 -6.88 -26.48
CA LYS A 195 0.56 -7.94 -27.28
C LYS A 195 2.04 -7.94 -26.90
N SER A 196 2.51 -9.11 -26.46
CA SER A 196 3.88 -9.46 -26.04
C SER A 196 4.39 -8.93 -24.69
N ASN A 197 3.96 -9.58 -23.60
CA ASN A 197 4.84 -9.80 -22.44
C ASN A 197 5.40 -11.25 -22.41
N SER A 198 5.34 -11.95 -23.55
CA SER A 198 6.11 -13.18 -23.76
C SER A 198 7.56 -12.80 -24.03
N GLY A 199 8.37 -12.78 -22.97
CA GLY A 199 9.79 -12.46 -23.05
C GLY A 199 10.06 -10.98 -22.81
N THR A 200 10.23 -10.60 -21.55
CA THR A 200 11.21 -9.56 -21.27
C THR A 200 12.54 -10.09 -21.79
N ASN A 201 12.93 -9.68 -23.01
CA ASN A 201 14.34 -9.75 -23.40
C ASN A 201 15.10 -9.16 -22.21
N GLU A 202 16.05 -9.92 -21.67
CA GLU A 202 17.00 -9.41 -20.67
C GLU A 202 17.64 -8.16 -21.28
N LYS A 203 17.04 -7.00 -20.99
CA LYS A 203 17.68 -5.73 -21.31
C LYS A 203 18.90 -5.73 -20.45
N ASP A 204 20.06 -5.76 -21.10
CA ASP A 204 21.34 -5.74 -20.42
C ASP A 204 21.30 -4.62 -19.37
N SER A 205 21.36 -5.01 -18.10
CA SER A 205 21.15 -4.10 -16.96
C SER A 205 22.07 -2.88 -17.03
N TYR A 206 23.23 -3.04 -17.68
CA TYR A 206 24.18 -1.99 -17.98
C TYR A 206 23.65 -0.95 -18.97
N GLU A 207 23.01 -1.37 -20.06
CA GLU A 207 22.40 -0.46 -21.03
C GLU A 207 21.20 0.27 -20.44
N ALA A 208 20.39 -0.43 -19.63
CA ALA A 208 19.29 0.18 -18.89
C ALA A 208 19.81 1.30 -17.96
N GLY A 209 20.88 1.03 -17.20
CA GLY A 209 21.55 2.00 -16.35
C GLY A 209 22.12 3.20 -17.13
N LYS A 210 22.78 2.95 -18.26
CA LYS A 210 23.34 4.01 -19.13
C LYS A 210 22.25 4.91 -19.70
N SER A 211 21.10 4.35 -20.11
CA SER A 211 19.96 5.11 -20.61
C SER A 211 19.29 5.95 -19.51
N ALA A 212 19.16 5.40 -18.29
CA ALA A 212 18.61 6.12 -17.15
C ALA A 212 19.53 7.28 -16.75
N TYR A 213 20.85 7.04 -16.67
CA TYR A 213 21.84 8.07 -16.37
C TYR A 213 21.86 9.17 -17.44
N ALA A 214 21.79 8.82 -18.73
CA ALA A 214 21.72 9.80 -19.81
C ALA A 214 20.49 10.70 -19.71
N ARG A 215 19.30 10.15 -19.36
CA ARG A 215 18.08 10.94 -19.13
C ARG A 215 18.22 11.88 -17.95
N ILE A 216 18.79 11.41 -16.83
CA ILE A 216 19.01 12.23 -15.64
C ILE A 216 20.01 13.36 -15.96
N ARG A 217 21.08 13.05 -16.70
CA ARG A 217 22.07 14.03 -17.14
C ARG A 217 21.48 15.09 -18.08
N ALA A 218 20.67 14.68 -19.06
CA ALA A 218 19.99 15.61 -19.97
C ALA A 218 18.99 16.52 -19.25
N LYS A 219 18.32 16.02 -18.22
CA LYS A 219 17.44 16.85 -17.36
C LYS A 219 18.24 17.86 -16.52
N ARG A 220 19.41 17.47 -16.02
CA ARG A 220 20.27 18.34 -15.20
C ARG A 220 20.99 19.40 -16.02
N ASN A 221 21.42 19.07 -17.24
CA ASN A 221 22.07 20.00 -18.16
C ASN A 221 21.29 20.10 -19.47
N PRO A 222 20.18 20.87 -19.52
CA PRO A 222 19.35 21.00 -20.71
C PRO A 222 19.99 21.84 -21.84
N LYS A 223 21.21 22.36 -21.64
CA LYS A 223 21.96 23.11 -22.65
C LYS A 223 23.30 22.43 -22.89
N GLY A 224 23.38 21.73 -24.01
CA GLY A 224 24.58 21.13 -24.58
C GLY A 224 24.48 21.20 -26.10
N GLU A 225 24.36 22.43 -26.61
CA GLU A 225 24.89 22.86 -27.91
C GLU A 225 26.11 23.73 -27.63
#